data_AF-A0A1G8WVB5-F1
#
_entry.id   AF-A0A1G8WVB5-F1
#
_cell.length_a   1.000
_cell.length_b   1.000
_cell.length_c   1.000
_cell.angle_alpha   90.00
_cell.angle_beta   90.00
_cell.angle_gamma   90.00
#
_symmetry.space_group_name_H-M   'P 1'
#
loop_
_entity.id
_entity.type
_entity.pdbx_description
1 polymer ?
#
loop_
_entity_poly.entity_id
_entity_poly.type
_entity_poly.pdbx_seq_one_letter_code
_entity_poly.pdbx_strand_id
1 'polypeptide(L)'
;MDIPALRRAMVAAVRERHDVSEPVAAAMLAVPRHLFVPDVGPEQAYRDEPIVTKRDVEGRPVSSSSQPTIMAIMLDQLGVEPGHRVLEIGTGTGWNAALLARLTGPDGHVVTVDIDEDIVASARRHLSQAGMSQVEVLCADGARGAPVGAPYDRLIATVGVWDMEPAWPAQLRPEGRLVVPLDLRGVQVSAAMERADGHWVSRSVAPCGFMRMRGPSAGPSALVMLREDPYLWLELPEAREVGDVAAALDTGARDVVAMERVRGTPLDLHSGVTLWLALHEPRWCTVAGKLGRGYGATAGLVEGDSMALLALEGSLLARGHGPRGGRLAADLAAHVRAWDDAGRPGIGDLRIEAHHEPVSGAPMTIEKRHTTLILSFG
;
A
#
# COMPACT_ATOMS: atom_id res chain seq x y z
N MET A 1 -12.53 27.95 14.18
CA MET A 1 -11.95 26.59 14.22
C MET A 1 -10.44 26.75 14.39
N ASP A 2 -9.85 26.16 15.42
CA ASP A 2 -8.40 26.24 15.69
C ASP A 2 -7.66 25.20 14.84
N ILE A 3 -7.27 25.59 13.63
CA ILE A 3 -6.53 24.75 12.68
C ILE A 3 -5.20 24.24 13.28
N PRO A 4 -4.38 25.08 13.94
CA PRO A 4 -3.20 24.60 14.67
C PRO A 4 -3.49 23.49 15.68
N ALA A 5 -4.61 23.58 16.44
CA ALA A 5 -4.99 22.51 17.36
C ALA A 5 -5.33 21.20 16.65
N LEU A 6 -6.09 21.25 15.55
CA LEU A 6 -6.41 20.06 14.73
C LEU A 6 -5.13 19.39 14.21
N ARG A 7 -4.17 20.18 13.74
CA ARG A 7 -2.88 19.66 13.27
C ARG A 7 -2.08 18.99 14.39
N ARG A 8 -2.02 19.60 15.58
CA ARG A 8 -1.37 18.98 16.75
C ARG A 8 -2.06 17.67 17.15
N ALA A 9 -3.39 17.63 17.11
CA ALA A 9 -4.15 16.43 17.40
C ALA A 9 -3.88 15.30 16.38
N MET A 10 -3.78 15.63 15.08
CA MET A 10 -3.37 14.67 14.05
C MET A 10 -2.00 14.06 14.37
N VAL A 11 -0.99 14.89 14.69
CA VAL A 11 0.36 14.40 14.98
C VAL A 11 0.41 13.59 16.29
N ALA A 12 -0.40 13.95 17.29
CA ALA A 12 -0.54 13.15 18.50
C ALA A 12 -1.13 11.76 18.19
N ALA A 13 -2.18 11.69 17.37
CA ALA A 13 -2.78 10.41 16.95
C ALA A 13 -1.81 9.55 16.12
N VAL A 14 -0.96 10.18 15.30
CA VAL A 14 0.11 9.48 14.57
C VAL A 14 1.12 8.87 15.56
N ARG A 15 1.56 9.64 16.58
CA ARG A 15 2.49 9.19 17.63
C ARG A 15 1.94 8.04 18.48
N GLU A 16 0.63 7.91 18.63
CA GLU A 16 0.01 6.77 19.31
C GLU A 16 0.11 5.46 18.51
N ARG A 17 0.25 5.54 17.18
CA ARG A 17 0.23 4.40 16.27
C ARG A 17 1.61 4.00 15.75
N HIS A 18 2.54 4.94 15.70
CA HIS A 18 3.89 4.77 15.17
C HIS A 18 4.86 5.66 15.97
N ASP A 19 6.02 5.12 16.32
CA ASP A 19 7.10 5.87 16.98
C ASP A 19 7.77 6.81 15.97
N VAL A 20 7.07 7.90 15.65
CA VAL A 20 7.46 8.83 14.60
C VAL A 20 8.68 9.65 15.03
N SER A 21 9.67 9.76 14.14
CA SER A 21 10.86 10.56 14.44
C SER A 21 10.52 12.05 14.61
N GLU A 22 11.31 12.75 15.44
CA GLU A 22 11.10 14.19 15.66
C GLU A 22 11.19 15.04 14.37
N PRO A 23 12.11 14.79 13.42
CA PRO A 23 12.10 15.49 12.14
C PRO A 23 10.79 15.34 11.36
N VAL A 24 10.24 14.12 11.27
CA VAL A 24 8.98 13.84 10.56
C VAL A 24 7.80 14.47 11.29
N ALA A 25 7.70 14.31 12.60
CA ALA A 25 6.65 14.94 13.39
C ALA A 25 6.68 16.48 13.26
N ALA A 26 7.87 17.09 13.29
CA ALA A 26 8.05 18.53 13.09
C ALA A 26 7.63 18.97 11.68
N ALA A 27 7.93 18.18 10.64
CA ALA A 27 7.47 18.47 9.28
C ALA A 27 5.94 18.42 9.18
N MET A 28 5.30 17.42 9.78
CA MET A 28 3.83 17.30 9.81
C MET A 28 3.16 18.44 10.59
N LEU A 29 3.80 18.94 11.67
CA LEU A 29 3.35 20.12 12.41
C LEU A 29 3.54 21.42 11.63
N ALA A 30 4.54 21.50 10.75
CA ALA A 30 4.81 22.70 9.95
C ALA A 30 3.89 22.79 8.72
N VAL A 31 3.69 21.68 8.01
CA VAL A 31 3.00 21.67 6.71
C VAL A 31 1.47 21.68 6.88
N PRO A 32 0.76 22.69 6.34
CA PRO A 32 -0.68 22.81 6.48
C PRO A 32 -1.46 21.84 5.56
N ARG A 33 -1.66 20.58 5.99
CA ARG A 33 -2.35 19.53 5.20
C ARG A 33 -3.66 19.99 4.54
N HIS A 34 -4.48 20.78 5.23
CA HIS A 34 -5.74 21.34 4.69
C HIS A 34 -5.59 22.19 3.41
N LEU A 35 -4.41 22.78 3.13
CA LEU A 35 -4.18 23.50 1.86
C LEU A 35 -4.03 22.56 0.66
N PHE A 36 -3.74 21.28 0.91
CA PHE A 36 -3.54 20.26 -0.14
C PHE A 36 -4.82 19.47 -0.42
N VAL A 37 -5.89 19.70 0.34
CA VAL A 37 -7.22 19.07 0.16
C VAL A 37 -8.31 20.14 0.35
N PRO A 38 -8.38 21.16 -0.51
CA PRO A 38 -9.25 22.32 -0.29
C PRO A 38 -10.75 21.99 -0.31
N ASP A 39 -11.14 20.88 -0.92
CA ASP A 39 -12.54 20.47 -1.08
C ASP A 39 -13.13 19.79 0.18
N VAL A 40 -12.32 19.56 1.23
CA VAL A 40 -12.79 19.01 2.50
C VAL A 40 -12.57 19.99 3.65
N GLY A 41 -13.46 19.94 4.64
CA GLY A 41 -13.33 20.78 5.84
C GLY A 41 -12.06 20.44 6.64
N PRO A 42 -11.45 21.41 7.36
CA PRO A 42 -10.20 21.17 8.09
C PRO A 42 -10.28 20.03 9.11
N GLU A 43 -11.43 19.82 9.76
CA GLU A 43 -11.61 18.68 10.67
C GLU A 43 -11.39 17.33 9.97
N GLN A 44 -11.91 17.16 8.76
CA GLN A 44 -11.69 15.95 7.95
C GLN A 44 -10.25 15.90 7.43
N ALA A 45 -9.69 17.04 7.02
CA ALA A 45 -8.32 17.12 6.53
C ALA A 45 -7.26 16.63 7.53
N TYR A 46 -7.52 16.76 8.83
CA TYR A 46 -6.60 16.36 9.91
C TYR A 46 -6.99 15.05 10.62
N ARG A 47 -7.96 14.28 10.11
CA ARG A 47 -8.18 12.90 10.57
C ARG A 47 -7.06 12.00 10.06
N ASP A 48 -6.75 10.96 10.84
CA ASP A 48 -5.82 9.91 10.42
C ASP A 48 -6.49 8.92 9.44
N GLU A 49 -6.96 9.44 8.32
CA GLU A 49 -7.68 8.71 7.28
C GLU A 49 -7.21 9.19 5.90
N PRO A 50 -7.21 8.31 4.87
CA PRO A 50 -6.97 8.74 3.50
C PRO A 50 -8.17 9.54 2.96
N ILE A 51 -7.91 10.49 2.06
CA ILE A 51 -8.94 11.34 1.47
C ILE A 51 -8.87 11.16 -0.04
N VAL A 52 -9.89 10.53 -0.63
CA VAL A 52 -9.99 10.36 -2.09
C VAL A 52 -10.16 11.73 -2.74
N THR A 53 -9.27 12.06 -3.68
CA THR A 53 -9.27 13.36 -4.38
C THR A 53 -9.63 13.25 -5.85
N LYS A 54 -9.51 12.06 -6.45
CA LYS A 54 -9.92 11.81 -7.84
C LYS A 54 -10.48 10.40 -7.99
N ARG A 55 -11.52 10.29 -8.83
CA ARG A 55 -12.08 9.02 -9.29
C ARG A 55 -12.04 8.96 -10.82
N ASP A 56 -11.93 7.75 -11.36
CA ASP A 56 -12.07 7.54 -12.80
C ASP A 56 -13.56 7.55 -13.25
N VAL A 57 -13.79 7.30 -14.53
CA VAL A 57 -15.13 7.28 -15.15
C VAL A 57 -16.03 6.17 -14.60
N GLU A 58 -15.46 5.12 -14.01
CA GLU A 58 -16.17 4.01 -13.36
C GLU A 58 -16.38 4.28 -11.86
N GLY A 59 -15.98 5.46 -11.37
CA GLY A 59 -16.13 5.87 -9.98
C GLY A 59 -15.08 5.28 -9.03
N ARG A 60 -14.05 4.58 -9.54
CA ARG A 60 -12.98 4.00 -8.73
C ARG A 60 -12.01 5.10 -8.27
N PRO A 61 -11.53 5.08 -7.01
CA PRO A 61 -10.48 5.99 -6.57
C PRO A 61 -9.20 5.82 -7.39
N VAL A 62 -8.66 6.91 -7.94
CA VAL A 62 -7.39 6.94 -8.70
C VAL A 62 -6.38 7.96 -8.17
N SER A 63 -6.78 8.82 -7.24
CA SER A 63 -5.88 9.64 -6.43
C SER A 63 -6.45 9.87 -5.03
N SER A 64 -5.57 9.98 -4.04
CA SER A 64 -5.89 10.40 -2.68
C SER A 64 -4.78 11.24 -2.05
N SER A 65 -5.13 11.96 -0.98
CA SER A 65 -4.18 12.32 0.06
C SER A 65 -4.08 11.14 1.03
N SER A 66 -2.90 10.54 1.14
CA SER A 66 -2.66 9.35 1.95
C SER A 66 -2.93 9.57 3.45
N GLN A 67 -3.19 8.48 4.17
CA GLN A 67 -3.34 8.51 5.62
C GLN A 67 -2.08 9.10 6.29
N PRO A 68 -2.21 10.06 7.23
CA PRO A 68 -1.09 10.66 7.97
C PRO A 68 -0.11 9.63 8.57
N THR A 69 -0.61 8.60 9.25
CA THR A 69 0.25 7.57 9.86
C THR A 69 1.06 6.79 8.83
N ILE A 70 0.47 6.41 7.69
CA ILE A 70 1.22 5.72 6.62
C ILE A 70 2.31 6.63 6.05
N MET A 71 2.04 7.94 5.90
CA MET A 71 3.06 8.88 5.45
C MET A 71 4.18 9.07 6.46
N ALA A 72 3.86 9.13 7.76
CA ALA A 72 4.89 9.19 8.80
C ALA A 72 5.79 7.96 8.77
N ILE A 73 5.21 6.76 8.70
CA ILE A 73 5.95 5.49 8.58
C ILE A 73 6.89 5.54 7.38
N MET A 74 6.38 5.89 6.20
CA MET A 74 7.18 5.90 4.97
C MET A 74 8.28 6.96 4.96
N LEU A 75 8.05 8.13 5.57
CA LEU A 75 9.06 9.18 5.70
C LEU A 75 10.18 8.78 6.69
N ASP A 76 9.84 8.11 7.80
CA ASP A 76 10.83 7.55 8.71
C ASP A 76 11.63 6.42 8.06
N GLN A 77 10.95 5.53 7.32
CA GLN A 77 11.57 4.51 6.50
C GLN A 77 12.55 5.12 5.48
N LEU A 78 12.17 6.25 4.87
CA LEU A 78 12.99 6.93 3.88
C LEU A 78 14.25 7.56 4.49
N GLY A 79 14.20 8.02 5.74
CA GLY A 79 15.35 8.60 6.43
C GLY A 79 15.92 9.80 5.67
N VAL A 80 15.08 10.82 5.45
CA VAL A 80 15.47 12.06 4.77
C VAL A 80 16.30 12.93 5.71
N GLU A 81 17.42 13.46 5.22
CA GLU A 81 18.30 14.37 5.94
C GLU A 81 18.38 15.71 5.20
N PRO A 82 18.76 16.81 5.91
CA PRO A 82 19.01 18.09 5.27
C PRO A 82 20.02 17.99 4.11
N GLY A 83 19.73 18.68 3.00
CA GLY A 83 20.56 18.67 1.79
C GLY A 83 20.28 17.51 0.83
N HIS A 84 19.47 16.51 1.21
CA HIS A 84 19.14 15.42 0.30
C HIS A 84 18.38 15.88 -0.95
N ARG A 85 18.71 15.23 -2.06
CA ARG A 85 17.93 15.23 -3.30
C ARG A 85 16.96 14.06 -3.27
N VAL A 86 15.67 14.33 -3.31
CA VAL A 86 14.61 13.31 -3.18
C VAL A 86 13.77 13.28 -4.45
N LEU A 87 13.49 12.06 -4.95
CA LEU A 87 12.49 11.81 -5.98
C LEU A 87 11.25 11.16 -5.36
N GLU A 88 10.09 11.75 -5.60
CA GLU A 88 8.79 11.17 -5.29
C GLU A 88 8.08 10.71 -6.57
N ILE A 89 7.54 9.50 -6.57
CA ILE A 89 6.68 8.94 -7.62
C ILE A 89 5.24 8.88 -7.11
N GLY A 90 4.35 9.69 -7.69
CA GLY A 90 2.97 9.87 -7.26
C GLY A 90 2.76 11.18 -6.51
N THR A 91 2.80 12.33 -7.21
CA THR A 91 2.63 13.64 -6.57
C THR A 91 1.31 13.76 -5.83
N GLY A 92 0.21 13.26 -6.42
CA GLY A 92 -1.13 13.36 -5.84
C GLY A 92 -1.45 14.81 -5.46
N THR A 93 -1.79 15.04 -4.19
CA THR A 93 -2.13 16.39 -3.72
C THR A 93 -0.94 17.35 -3.62
N GLY A 94 0.29 16.84 -3.59
CA GLY A 94 1.52 17.57 -3.29
C GLY A 94 1.86 17.70 -1.80
N TRP A 95 1.04 17.12 -0.90
CA TRP A 95 1.27 17.23 0.55
C TRP A 95 2.58 16.56 0.98
N ASN A 96 2.85 15.35 0.50
CA ASN A 96 4.08 14.63 0.85
C ASN A 96 5.32 15.31 0.24
N ALA A 97 5.24 15.82 -0.99
CA ALA A 97 6.29 16.67 -1.57
C ALA A 97 6.65 17.88 -0.69
N ALA A 98 5.64 18.52 -0.05
CA ALA A 98 5.87 19.61 0.90
C ALA A 98 6.53 19.14 2.21
N LEU A 99 6.18 17.94 2.70
CA LEU A 99 6.84 17.32 3.86
C LEU A 99 8.30 17.02 3.55
N LEU A 100 8.57 16.43 2.38
CA LEU A 100 9.92 16.17 1.88
C LEU A 100 10.72 17.47 1.80
N ALA A 101 10.17 18.53 1.20
CA ALA A 101 10.85 19.81 1.10
C ALA A 101 11.19 20.42 2.47
N ARG A 102 10.34 20.18 3.47
CA ARG A 102 10.62 20.61 4.84
C ARG A 102 11.73 19.79 5.50
N LEU A 103 11.79 18.49 5.23
CA LEU A 103 12.80 17.58 5.78
C LEU A 103 14.18 17.80 5.14
N THR A 104 14.22 17.97 3.82
CA THR A 104 15.47 18.24 3.09
C THR A 104 16.03 19.64 3.38
N GLY A 105 15.21 20.56 3.87
CA GLY A 105 15.63 21.92 4.16
C GLY A 105 16.00 22.74 2.92
N PRO A 106 16.56 23.94 3.11
CA PRO A 106 16.78 24.91 2.03
C PRO A 106 17.85 24.49 1.01
N ASP A 107 18.81 23.66 1.42
CA ASP A 107 19.90 23.18 0.56
C ASP A 107 19.55 21.85 -0.15
N GLY A 108 18.38 21.30 0.16
CA GLY A 108 17.87 20.09 -0.47
C GLY A 108 17.09 20.35 -1.76
N HIS A 109 16.69 19.28 -2.42
CA HIS A 109 15.92 19.37 -3.66
C HIS A 109 14.88 18.26 -3.73
N VAL A 110 13.63 18.60 -4.06
CA VAL A 110 12.55 17.62 -4.21
C VAL A 110 12.01 17.69 -5.62
N VAL A 111 12.06 16.55 -6.31
CA VAL A 111 11.36 16.31 -7.57
C VAL A 111 10.19 15.37 -7.28
N THR A 112 9.00 15.70 -7.77
CA THR A 112 7.83 14.83 -7.66
C THR A 112 7.17 14.66 -9.02
N VAL A 113 6.75 13.44 -9.33
CA VAL A 113 6.23 13.05 -10.65
C VAL A 113 4.82 12.50 -10.53
N ASP A 114 3.92 12.94 -11.39
CA ASP A 114 2.60 12.34 -11.59
C ASP A 114 2.28 12.19 -13.07
N ILE A 115 1.44 11.21 -13.42
CA ILE A 115 1.07 10.91 -14.80
C ILE A 115 -0.07 11.81 -15.30
N ASP A 116 -0.87 12.35 -14.37
CA ASP A 116 -2.07 13.12 -14.68
C ASP A 116 -1.79 14.64 -14.65
N GLU A 117 -2.03 15.32 -15.78
CA GLU A 117 -1.77 16.76 -15.91
C GLU A 117 -2.61 17.62 -14.94
N ASP A 118 -3.87 17.25 -14.70
CA ASP A 118 -4.76 17.95 -13.77
C ASP A 118 -4.30 17.83 -12.31
N ILE A 119 -3.76 16.66 -11.94
CA ILE A 119 -3.16 16.43 -10.61
C ILE A 119 -1.91 17.30 -10.45
N VAL A 120 -1.01 17.30 -11.45
CA VAL A 120 0.20 18.13 -11.46
C VAL A 120 -0.14 19.62 -11.32
N ALA A 121 -1.13 20.10 -12.08
CA ALA A 121 -1.56 21.50 -12.01
C ALA A 121 -2.12 21.86 -10.62
N SER A 122 -2.88 20.94 -10.01
CA SER A 122 -3.42 21.13 -8.66
C SER A 122 -2.32 21.14 -7.59
N ALA A 123 -1.39 20.19 -7.64
CA ALA A 123 -0.27 20.09 -6.70
C ALA A 123 0.61 21.34 -6.72
N ARG A 124 0.95 21.85 -7.92
CA ARG A 124 1.71 23.12 -8.06
C ARG A 124 1.01 24.29 -7.37
N ARG A 125 -0.31 24.38 -7.49
CA ARG A 125 -1.11 25.42 -6.83
C ARG A 125 -1.06 25.28 -5.31
N HIS A 126 -1.28 24.08 -4.78
CA HIS A 126 -1.22 23.83 -3.32
C HIS A 126 0.17 24.12 -2.75
N LEU A 127 1.22 23.67 -3.44
CA LEU A 127 2.61 23.93 -3.06
C LEU A 127 2.91 25.44 -3.05
N SER A 128 2.48 26.17 -4.07
CA SER A 128 2.62 27.63 -4.10
C SER A 128 1.88 28.31 -2.95
N GLN A 129 0.65 27.89 -2.63
CA GLN A 129 -0.13 28.43 -1.51
C GLN A 129 0.50 28.10 -0.15
N ALA A 130 1.18 26.97 -0.03
CA ALA A 130 1.92 26.57 1.16
C ALA A 130 3.32 27.20 1.26
N GLY A 131 3.73 28.04 0.30
CA GLY A 131 5.06 28.66 0.26
C GLY A 131 6.19 27.68 -0.11
N MET A 132 5.87 26.58 -0.79
CA MET A 132 6.79 25.50 -1.16
C MET A 132 7.02 25.43 -2.68
N SER A 133 7.16 26.58 -3.34
CA SER A 133 7.32 26.66 -4.80
C SER A 133 8.67 26.14 -5.31
N GLN A 134 9.61 25.81 -4.42
CA GLN A 134 10.90 25.21 -4.75
C GLN A 134 10.80 23.71 -5.09
N VAL A 135 9.66 23.07 -4.83
CA VAL A 135 9.42 21.68 -5.25
C VAL A 135 9.23 21.63 -6.77
N GLU A 136 10.03 20.83 -7.45
CA GLU A 136 9.88 20.58 -8.89
C GLU A 136 8.81 19.52 -9.12
N VAL A 137 7.70 19.91 -9.76
CA VAL A 137 6.58 19.00 -10.08
C VAL A 137 6.59 18.70 -11.57
N LEU A 138 6.65 17.43 -11.95
CA LEU A 138 6.72 16.96 -13.33
C LEU A 138 5.48 16.16 -13.72
N CYS A 139 4.96 16.42 -14.92
CA CYS A 139 3.95 15.57 -15.56
C CYS A 139 4.66 14.53 -16.43
N ALA A 140 4.81 13.32 -15.92
CA ALA A 140 5.51 12.24 -16.60
C ALA A 140 5.10 10.86 -16.06
N ASP A 141 5.44 9.81 -16.79
CA ASP A 141 5.33 8.44 -16.30
C ASP A 141 6.41 8.18 -15.25
N GLY A 142 5.99 8.02 -13.99
CA GLY A 142 6.86 7.76 -12.86
C GLY A 142 7.68 6.46 -12.96
N ALA A 143 7.29 5.51 -13.82
CA ALA A 143 8.08 4.31 -14.06
C ALA A 143 9.46 4.63 -14.64
N ARG A 144 9.58 5.77 -15.33
CA ARG A 144 10.83 6.27 -15.91
C ARG A 144 11.65 7.12 -14.93
N GLY A 145 11.15 7.35 -13.72
CA GLY A 145 11.73 8.29 -12.77
C GLY A 145 11.79 9.72 -13.31
N ALA A 146 12.81 10.48 -12.93
CA ALA A 146 13.08 11.83 -13.40
C ALA A 146 14.60 12.03 -13.65
N PRO A 147 15.12 11.62 -14.82
CA PRO A 147 16.57 11.59 -15.08
C PRO A 147 17.28 12.96 -14.94
N VAL A 148 16.58 14.06 -15.22
CA VAL A 148 17.16 15.42 -15.20
C VAL A 148 17.59 15.84 -13.78
N GLY A 149 16.95 15.31 -12.73
CA GLY A 149 17.27 15.62 -11.33
C GLY A 149 18.22 14.63 -10.66
N ALA A 150 18.59 13.55 -11.33
CA ALA A 150 19.45 12.48 -10.81
C ALA A 150 20.92 12.93 -10.65
N PRO A 151 21.72 12.27 -9.78
CA PRO A 151 21.31 11.18 -8.89
C PRO A 151 20.61 11.69 -7.62
N TYR A 152 19.71 10.87 -7.10
CA TYR A 152 18.94 11.12 -5.87
C TYR A 152 19.56 10.38 -4.67
N ASP A 153 19.46 10.99 -3.49
CA ASP A 153 19.79 10.35 -2.20
C ASP A 153 18.70 9.40 -1.75
N ARG A 154 17.45 9.76 -2.07
CA ARG A 154 16.24 9.06 -1.62
C ARG A 154 15.23 9.01 -2.75
N LEU A 155 14.54 7.89 -2.87
CA LEU A 155 13.41 7.73 -3.77
C LEU A 155 12.25 7.13 -3.01
N ILE A 156 11.06 7.71 -3.16
CA ILE A 156 9.84 7.21 -2.55
C ILE A 156 8.74 7.10 -3.59
N ALA A 157 8.06 5.96 -3.63
CA ALA A 157 6.82 5.80 -4.38
C ALA A 157 5.63 5.91 -3.41
N THR A 158 4.65 6.74 -3.72
CA THR A 158 3.39 6.91 -2.98
C THR A 158 2.22 6.32 -3.78
N VAL A 159 2.52 5.21 -4.44
CA VAL A 159 1.65 4.45 -5.33
C VAL A 159 1.97 2.96 -5.16
N GLY A 160 0.99 2.08 -5.36
CA GLY A 160 1.18 0.63 -5.29
C GLY A 160 2.01 0.14 -6.47
N VAL A 161 3.17 -0.44 -6.19
CA VAL A 161 4.18 -0.84 -7.19
C VAL A 161 4.20 -2.34 -7.32
N TRP A 162 3.91 -2.84 -8.52
CA TRP A 162 3.93 -4.28 -8.76
C TRP A 162 5.36 -4.83 -8.83
N ASP A 163 6.30 -4.06 -9.37
CA ASP A 163 7.69 -4.44 -9.57
C ASP A 163 8.60 -3.21 -9.52
N MET A 164 9.84 -3.39 -9.08
CA MET A 164 10.81 -2.31 -9.00
C MET A 164 11.31 -1.94 -10.41
N GLU A 165 10.97 -0.73 -10.85
CA GLU A 165 11.33 -0.26 -12.19
C GLU A 165 12.85 -0.04 -12.34
N PRO A 166 13.50 -0.58 -13.38
CA PRO A 166 14.96 -0.47 -13.57
C PRO A 166 15.49 0.97 -13.62
N ALA A 167 14.63 1.93 -14.00
CA ALA A 167 14.99 3.34 -14.04
C ALA A 167 15.29 3.92 -12.65
N TRP A 168 14.68 3.39 -11.58
CA TRP A 168 14.82 3.94 -10.23
C TRP A 168 16.20 3.63 -9.64
N PRO A 169 16.69 2.36 -9.62
CA PRO A 169 18.06 2.07 -9.22
C PRO A 169 19.12 2.88 -9.97
N ALA A 170 18.92 3.12 -11.27
CA ALA A 170 19.85 3.88 -12.11
C ALA A 170 19.92 5.37 -11.76
N GLN A 171 18.90 5.91 -11.10
CA GLN A 171 18.80 7.31 -10.69
C GLN A 171 19.12 7.54 -9.22
N LEU A 172 19.32 6.48 -8.43
CA LEU A 172 19.75 6.55 -7.05
C LEU A 172 21.28 6.56 -6.94
N ARG A 173 21.80 7.30 -5.96
CA ARG A 173 23.20 7.16 -5.53
C ARG A 173 23.47 5.73 -5.03
N PRO A 174 24.74 5.30 -4.97
CA PRO A 174 25.10 3.98 -4.44
C PRO A 174 24.55 3.70 -3.03
N GLU A 175 24.64 4.70 -2.14
CA GLU A 175 24.10 4.68 -0.76
C GLU A 175 22.63 5.14 -0.70
N GLY A 176 21.96 5.19 -1.86
CA GLY A 176 20.60 5.67 -1.98
C GLY A 176 19.61 4.67 -1.39
N ARG A 177 18.55 5.20 -0.76
CA ARG A 177 17.45 4.39 -0.21
C ARG A 177 16.19 4.56 -1.05
N LEU A 178 15.52 3.45 -1.32
CA LEU A 178 14.22 3.38 -1.97
C LEU A 178 13.15 3.01 -0.94
N VAL A 179 12.04 3.73 -0.89
CA VAL A 179 10.83 3.30 -0.15
C VAL A 179 9.70 3.08 -1.14
N VAL A 180 9.15 1.87 -1.14
CA VAL A 180 8.18 1.43 -2.14
C VAL A 180 7.06 0.60 -1.51
N PRO A 181 5.77 0.94 -1.77
CA PRO A 181 4.62 0.08 -1.53
C PRO A 181 4.65 -1.10 -2.51
N LEU A 182 5.41 -2.14 -2.17
CA LEU A 182 5.65 -3.30 -3.03
C LEU A 182 4.51 -4.32 -2.92
N ASP A 183 3.98 -4.72 -4.08
CA ASP A 183 2.97 -5.77 -4.18
C ASP A 183 3.61 -7.16 -4.07
N LEU A 184 3.17 -7.96 -3.10
CA LEU A 184 3.59 -9.33 -2.84
C LEU A 184 2.48 -10.30 -3.24
N ARG A 185 2.06 -10.23 -4.51
CA ARG A 185 0.83 -10.83 -5.04
C ARG A 185 -0.35 -10.24 -4.26
N GLY A 186 -0.82 -9.06 -4.65
CA GLY A 186 -2.04 -8.40 -4.13
C GLY A 186 -1.95 -7.83 -2.72
N VAL A 187 -1.07 -8.35 -1.85
CA VAL A 187 -0.75 -7.73 -0.55
C VAL A 187 0.30 -6.66 -0.76
N GLN A 188 0.08 -5.43 -0.29
CA GLN A 188 1.07 -4.37 -0.37
C GLN A 188 1.79 -4.16 0.97
N VAL A 189 3.11 -4.00 0.89
CA VAL A 189 3.94 -3.63 2.04
C VAL A 189 4.81 -2.45 1.68
N SER A 190 4.98 -1.50 2.60
CA SER A 190 5.98 -0.45 2.44
C SER A 190 7.34 -1.01 2.82
N ALA A 191 8.21 -1.15 1.83
CA ALA A 191 9.56 -1.69 2.00
C ALA A 191 10.60 -0.58 1.82
N ALA A 192 11.45 -0.38 2.82
CA ALA A 192 12.66 0.43 2.72
C ALA A 192 13.80 -0.44 2.22
N MET A 193 14.23 -0.23 0.98
CA MET A 193 15.22 -1.05 0.29
C MET A 193 16.54 -0.29 0.14
N GLU A 194 17.65 -0.99 0.39
CA GLU A 194 19.01 -0.51 0.13
C GLU A 194 19.81 -1.54 -0.66
N ARG A 195 20.84 -1.09 -1.38
CA ARG A 195 21.72 -2.00 -2.11
C ARG A 195 22.64 -2.76 -1.14
N ALA A 196 22.76 -4.06 -1.34
CA ALA A 196 23.77 -4.90 -0.70
C ALA A 196 24.18 -6.00 -1.69
N ASP A 197 25.47 -6.27 -1.84
CA ASP A 197 26.00 -7.38 -2.65
C ASP A 197 25.33 -7.55 -4.03
N GLY A 198 25.16 -6.44 -4.76
CA GLY A 198 24.61 -6.44 -6.13
C GLY A 198 23.07 -6.54 -6.24
N HIS A 199 22.35 -6.67 -5.13
CA HIS A 199 20.88 -6.73 -5.09
C HIS A 199 20.32 -5.73 -4.07
N TRP A 200 18.99 -5.72 -3.89
CA TRP A 200 18.33 -4.84 -2.92
C TRP A 200 17.83 -5.65 -1.72
N VAL A 201 18.01 -5.13 -0.51
CA VAL A 201 17.59 -5.76 0.74
C VAL A 201 16.72 -4.80 1.55
N SER A 202 15.62 -5.32 2.09
CA SER A 202 14.75 -4.55 2.98
C SER A 202 15.42 -4.27 4.33
N ARG A 203 15.48 -3.00 4.73
CA ARG A 203 15.85 -2.56 6.08
C ARG A 203 14.66 -2.58 7.02
N SER A 204 13.49 -2.25 6.51
CA SER A 204 12.22 -2.35 7.24
C SER A 204 11.07 -2.61 6.29
N VAL A 205 10.03 -3.26 6.81
CA VAL A 205 8.81 -3.57 6.11
C VAL A 205 7.63 -3.22 7.02
N ALA A 206 6.60 -2.57 6.48
CA ALA A 206 5.39 -2.21 7.21
C ALA A 206 4.14 -2.46 6.37
N PRO A 207 2.99 -2.79 6.97
CA PRO A 207 1.74 -2.92 6.24
C PRO A 207 1.35 -1.58 5.61
N CYS A 208 0.84 -1.61 4.38
CA CYS A 208 0.32 -0.41 3.72
C CYS A 208 -0.76 -0.75 2.69
N GLY A 209 -1.42 0.27 2.16
CA GLY A 209 -2.36 0.13 1.06
C GLY A 209 -2.37 1.39 0.21
N PHE A 210 -2.03 1.25 -1.06
CA PHE A 210 -1.96 2.32 -2.04
C PHE A 210 -2.76 1.98 -3.30
N MET A 211 -3.30 3.01 -3.94
CA MET A 211 -3.82 2.88 -5.30
C MET A 211 -2.68 2.43 -6.21
N ARG A 212 -2.95 1.47 -7.10
CA ARG A 212 -1.93 0.88 -7.96
C ARG A 212 -1.41 1.86 -9.00
N MET A 213 -0.16 1.67 -9.38
CA MET A 213 0.47 2.37 -10.49
C MET A 213 -0.34 2.15 -11.77
N ARG A 214 -0.41 3.19 -12.61
CA ARG A 214 -1.10 3.14 -13.91
C ARG A 214 -0.09 3.10 -15.04
N GLY A 215 -0.54 2.67 -16.21
CA GLY A 215 0.30 2.54 -17.39
C GLY A 215 0.97 1.16 -17.49
N PRO A 216 2.03 1.03 -18.32
CA PRO A 216 2.66 -0.26 -18.61
C PRO A 216 3.22 -1.01 -17.39
N SER A 217 3.44 -0.31 -16.28
CA SER A 217 4.02 -0.82 -15.03
C SER A 217 2.99 -1.21 -13.96
N ALA A 218 1.68 -1.12 -14.24
CA ALA A 218 0.61 -1.43 -13.29
C ALA A 218 0.63 -2.86 -12.73
N GLY A 219 1.32 -3.79 -13.43
CA GLY A 219 1.29 -5.21 -13.13
C GLY A 219 -0.06 -5.87 -13.45
N PRO A 220 -0.14 -7.21 -13.34
CA PRO A 220 -1.40 -7.92 -13.39
C PRO A 220 -2.26 -7.60 -12.16
N SER A 221 -3.55 -7.39 -12.37
CA SER A 221 -4.63 -7.51 -11.39
C SER A 221 -5.94 -7.60 -12.15
N ALA A 222 -6.89 -8.34 -11.60
CA ALA A 222 -8.26 -8.36 -12.10
C ALA A 222 -9.20 -7.93 -10.99
N LEU A 223 -10.01 -6.91 -11.29
CA LEU A 223 -11.10 -6.46 -10.44
C LEU A 223 -12.41 -6.91 -11.08
N VAL A 224 -13.21 -7.66 -10.34
CA VAL A 224 -14.53 -8.13 -10.76
C VAL A 224 -15.58 -7.49 -9.85
N MET A 225 -16.53 -6.77 -10.42
CA MET A 225 -17.67 -6.24 -9.66
C MET A 225 -18.55 -7.41 -9.20
N LEU A 226 -18.74 -7.55 -7.90
CA LEU A 226 -19.64 -8.54 -7.31
C LEU A 226 -21.04 -7.97 -7.10
N ARG A 227 -21.13 -6.72 -6.62
CA ARG A 227 -22.39 -5.99 -6.38
C ARG A 227 -22.18 -4.50 -6.53
N GLU A 228 -23.16 -3.78 -7.05
CA GLU A 228 -23.12 -2.31 -7.14
C GLU A 228 -23.59 -1.63 -5.84
N ASP A 229 -24.58 -2.22 -5.15
CA ASP A 229 -25.09 -1.72 -3.86
C ASP A 229 -25.41 -2.88 -2.88
N PRO A 230 -24.70 -3.00 -1.74
CA PRO A 230 -23.46 -2.28 -1.44
C PRO A 230 -22.39 -2.60 -2.49
N TYR A 231 -21.56 -1.62 -2.85
CA TYR A 231 -20.46 -1.88 -3.78
C TYR A 231 -19.49 -2.90 -3.18
N LEU A 232 -19.26 -3.99 -3.90
CA LEU A 232 -18.36 -5.08 -3.53
C LEU A 232 -17.58 -5.51 -4.77
N TRP A 233 -16.27 -5.67 -4.59
CA TRP A 233 -15.35 -6.06 -5.63
C TRP A 233 -14.59 -7.30 -5.18
N LEU A 234 -14.38 -8.21 -6.11
CA LEU A 234 -13.39 -9.27 -6.00
C LEU A 234 -12.10 -8.79 -6.65
N GLU A 235 -11.02 -8.77 -5.89
CA GLU A 235 -9.68 -8.49 -6.38
C GLU A 235 -8.89 -9.80 -6.48
N LEU A 236 -8.35 -10.02 -7.67
CA LEU A 236 -7.48 -11.14 -7.98
C LEU A 236 -6.06 -10.60 -8.22
N PRO A 237 -5.03 -11.23 -7.63
CA PRO A 237 -3.64 -10.79 -7.77
C PRO A 237 -3.15 -10.96 -9.20
N GLU A 238 -3.68 -11.99 -9.87
CA GLU A 238 -3.46 -12.30 -11.26
C GLU A 238 -4.82 -12.62 -11.89
N ALA A 239 -4.99 -12.21 -13.14
CA ALA A 239 -6.21 -12.48 -13.88
C ALA A 239 -6.37 -13.99 -14.08
N ARG A 240 -7.52 -14.52 -13.66
CA ARG A 240 -7.93 -15.91 -13.89
C ARG A 240 -9.44 -15.98 -14.07
N GLU A 241 -9.89 -17.02 -14.75
CA GLU A 241 -11.32 -17.25 -14.93
C GLU A 241 -12.02 -17.53 -13.59
N VAL A 242 -13.10 -16.80 -13.35
CA VAL A 242 -14.04 -17.03 -12.24
C VAL A 242 -15.44 -17.16 -12.83
N GLY A 243 -16.27 -17.99 -12.21
CA GLY A 243 -17.67 -18.16 -12.59
C GLY A 243 -18.55 -17.05 -12.01
N ASP A 244 -19.85 -17.30 -11.92
CA ASP A 244 -20.80 -16.38 -11.28
C ASP A 244 -20.69 -16.42 -9.75
N VAL A 245 -19.60 -15.83 -9.25
CA VAL A 245 -19.30 -15.70 -7.83
C VAL A 245 -20.23 -14.72 -7.12
N ALA A 246 -20.84 -13.78 -7.85
CA ALA A 246 -21.83 -12.87 -7.31
C ALA A 246 -23.08 -13.65 -6.87
N ALA A 247 -23.59 -14.53 -7.73
CA ALA A 247 -24.69 -15.43 -7.39
C ALA A 247 -24.32 -16.40 -6.26
N ALA A 248 -23.06 -16.87 -6.19
CA ALA A 248 -22.60 -17.74 -5.12
C ALA A 248 -22.79 -17.10 -3.73
N LEU A 249 -22.53 -15.79 -3.59
CA LEU A 249 -22.71 -15.06 -2.33
C LEU A 249 -24.17 -15.01 -1.84
N ASP A 250 -25.14 -15.14 -2.74
CA ASP A 250 -26.57 -15.19 -2.40
C ASP A 250 -27.06 -16.61 -2.03
N THR A 251 -26.20 -17.62 -2.15
CA THR A 251 -26.52 -18.99 -1.74
C THR A 251 -26.29 -19.20 -0.25
N GLY A 252 -26.89 -20.27 0.31
CA GLY A 252 -26.65 -20.67 1.69
C GLY A 252 -25.16 -20.90 1.98
N ALA A 253 -24.69 -20.34 3.09
CA ALA A 253 -23.29 -20.40 3.48
C ALA A 253 -22.97 -21.65 4.31
N ARG A 254 -21.73 -22.13 4.24
CA ARG A 254 -21.19 -23.20 5.09
C ARG A 254 -20.00 -22.66 5.88
N ASP A 255 -20.16 -22.57 7.19
CA ASP A 255 -19.10 -22.09 8.08
C ASP A 255 -18.24 -23.24 8.57
N VAL A 256 -16.93 -23.04 8.53
CA VAL A 256 -15.93 -23.89 9.16
C VAL A 256 -15.16 -23.03 10.15
N VAL A 257 -15.12 -23.45 11.42
CA VAL A 257 -14.32 -22.74 12.43
C VAL A 257 -12.84 -22.91 12.09
N ALA A 258 -12.17 -21.79 11.84
CA ALA A 258 -10.74 -21.75 11.58
C ALA A 258 -9.98 -21.63 12.90
N MET A 259 -10.44 -20.77 13.82
CA MET A 259 -9.88 -20.61 15.16
C MET A 259 -10.98 -20.27 16.18
N GLU A 260 -11.14 -21.10 17.21
CA GLU A 260 -12.13 -20.87 18.27
C GLU A 260 -11.80 -19.65 19.13
N ARG A 261 -10.52 -19.49 19.49
CA ARG A 261 -10.02 -18.39 20.32
C ARG A 261 -9.01 -17.56 19.55
N VAL A 262 -9.49 -16.39 19.14
CA VAL A 262 -8.69 -15.42 18.42
C VAL A 262 -7.69 -14.75 19.37
N ARG A 263 -6.41 -14.77 19.02
CA ARG A 263 -5.31 -14.11 19.76
C ARG A 263 -4.69 -13.05 18.87
N GLY A 264 -4.31 -11.90 19.43
CA GLY A 264 -3.77 -10.77 18.67
C GLY A 264 -4.87 -9.80 18.20
N THR A 265 -4.48 -8.72 17.54
CA THR A 265 -5.46 -7.74 17.05
C THR A 265 -6.09 -8.22 15.73
N PRO A 266 -7.32 -7.79 15.40
CA PRO A 266 -7.92 -8.07 14.10
C PRO A 266 -7.04 -7.67 12.91
N LEU A 267 -6.26 -6.59 13.05
CA LEU A 267 -5.34 -6.12 12.02
C LEU A 267 -4.16 -7.08 11.82
N ASP A 268 -3.58 -7.59 12.91
CA ASP A 268 -2.46 -8.55 12.83
C ASP A 268 -2.91 -9.86 12.18
N LEU A 269 -4.09 -10.35 12.57
CA LEU A 269 -4.69 -11.56 12.01
C LEU A 269 -4.98 -11.39 10.53
N HIS A 270 -5.62 -10.28 10.16
CA HIS A 270 -5.92 -9.99 8.76
C HIS A 270 -4.64 -9.90 7.93
N SER A 271 -3.67 -9.11 8.37
CA SER A 271 -2.43 -8.88 7.61
C SER A 271 -1.59 -10.14 7.50
N GLY A 272 -1.44 -10.89 8.60
CA GLY A 272 -0.66 -12.14 8.62
C GLY A 272 -1.29 -13.25 7.78
N VAL A 273 -2.59 -13.51 7.94
CA VAL A 273 -3.28 -14.55 7.16
C VAL A 273 -3.34 -14.18 5.68
N THR A 274 -3.57 -12.89 5.34
CA THR A 274 -3.62 -12.48 3.94
C THR A 274 -2.25 -12.63 3.27
N LEU A 275 -1.16 -12.24 3.94
CA LEU A 275 0.19 -12.49 3.44
C LEU A 275 0.47 -13.99 3.30
N TRP A 276 0.09 -14.80 4.29
CA TRP A 276 0.24 -16.25 4.21
C TRP A 276 -0.47 -16.84 2.99
N LEU A 277 -1.73 -16.48 2.76
CA LEU A 277 -2.50 -16.92 1.60
C LEU A 277 -1.85 -16.47 0.29
N ALA A 278 -1.39 -15.22 0.22
CA ALA A 278 -0.71 -14.70 -0.97
C ALA A 278 0.54 -15.51 -1.38
N LEU A 279 1.22 -16.09 -0.39
CA LEU A 279 2.44 -16.85 -0.57
C LEU A 279 2.21 -18.34 -0.82
N HIS A 280 1.12 -18.91 -0.29
CA HIS A 280 0.91 -20.36 -0.25
C HIS A 280 -0.30 -20.86 -1.05
N GLU A 281 -1.18 -19.98 -1.54
CA GLU A 281 -2.45 -20.40 -2.13
C GLU A 281 -2.77 -19.64 -3.42
N PRO A 282 -2.61 -20.24 -4.62
CA PRO A 282 -2.86 -19.57 -5.89
C PRO A 282 -4.32 -19.15 -6.11
N ARG A 283 -5.27 -19.78 -5.40
CA ARG A 283 -6.71 -19.45 -5.47
C ARG A 283 -7.09 -18.27 -4.57
N TRP A 284 -6.15 -17.67 -3.85
CA TRP A 284 -6.44 -16.60 -2.92
C TRP A 284 -6.98 -15.34 -3.62
N CYS A 285 -7.82 -14.59 -2.93
CA CYS A 285 -8.42 -13.35 -3.39
C CYS A 285 -8.77 -12.44 -2.22
N THR A 286 -9.07 -11.18 -2.54
CA THR A 286 -9.65 -10.22 -1.60
C THR A 286 -11.06 -9.85 -2.05
N VAL A 287 -12.01 -9.80 -1.12
CA VAL A 287 -13.29 -9.12 -1.34
C VAL A 287 -13.29 -7.81 -0.58
N ALA A 288 -13.44 -6.70 -1.28
CA ALA A 288 -13.37 -5.36 -0.71
C ALA A 288 -14.57 -4.51 -1.14
N GLY A 289 -14.99 -3.60 -0.27
CA GLY A 289 -16.10 -2.71 -0.55
C GLY A 289 -16.81 -2.27 0.72
N LYS A 290 -18.11 -1.99 0.63
CA LYS A 290 -18.90 -1.62 1.81
C LYS A 290 -19.32 -2.87 2.60
N LEU A 291 -18.50 -3.25 3.57
CA LEU A 291 -18.74 -4.36 4.49
C LEU A 291 -19.26 -3.82 5.83
N GLY A 292 -20.47 -4.23 6.22
CA GLY A 292 -21.09 -3.79 7.47
C GLY A 292 -21.35 -2.27 7.50
N ARG A 293 -20.75 -1.56 8.47
CA ARG A 293 -20.97 -0.11 8.68
C ARG A 293 -20.02 0.81 7.89
N GLY A 294 -19.05 0.28 7.14
CA GLY A 294 -18.05 1.08 6.46
C GLY A 294 -17.37 0.36 5.29
N TYR A 295 -16.28 0.93 4.79
CA TYR A 295 -15.40 0.24 3.85
C TYR A 295 -14.59 -0.82 4.60
N GLY A 296 -14.45 -2.01 4.02
CA GLY A 296 -13.65 -3.08 4.57
C GLY A 296 -13.19 -4.05 3.49
N ALA A 297 -12.27 -4.92 3.86
CA ALA A 297 -11.81 -6.01 3.01
C ALA A 297 -11.70 -7.30 3.82
N THR A 298 -11.89 -8.44 3.16
CA THR A 298 -11.65 -9.76 3.73
C THR A 298 -10.93 -10.65 2.73
N ALA A 299 -10.05 -11.52 3.23
CA ALA A 299 -9.33 -12.48 2.41
C ALA A 299 -10.15 -13.76 2.24
N GLY A 300 -9.89 -14.47 1.14
CA GLY A 300 -10.61 -15.68 0.83
C GLY A 300 -9.98 -16.49 -0.28
N LEU A 301 -10.69 -17.54 -0.67
CA LEU A 301 -10.38 -18.41 -1.81
C LEU A 301 -11.52 -18.31 -2.82
N VAL A 302 -11.19 -18.33 -4.11
CA VAL A 302 -12.18 -18.37 -5.19
C VAL A 302 -11.79 -19.39 -6.25
N GLU A 303 -12.74 -20.24 -6.63
CA GLU A 303 -12.56 -21.25 -7.67
C GLU A 303 -13.86 -21.46 -8.44
N GLY A 304 -13.85 -21.09 -9.73
CA GLY A 304 -15.04 -21.05 -10.59
C GLY A 304 -16.19 -20.26 -9.95
N ASP A 305 -17.36 -20.88 -9.82
CA ASP A 305 -18.61 -20.31 -9.28
C ASP A 305 -18.75 -20.45 -7.75
N SER A 306 -17.64 -20.52 -7.03
CA SER A 306 -17.64 -20.69 -5.57
C SER A 306 -16.52 -19.91 -4.92
N MET A 307 -16.75 -19.49 -3.68
CA MET A 307 -15.72 -18.81 -2.87
C MET A 307 -15.85 -19.16 -1.40
N ALA A 308 -14.78 -18.91 -0.64
CA ALA A 308 -14.81 -18.89 0.82
C ALA A 308 -14.14 -17.63 1.33
N LEU A 309 -14.73 -16.96 2.32
CA LEU A 309 -14.24 -15.71 2.89
C LEU A 309 -13.99 -15.85 4.39
N LEU A 310 -13.01 -15.13 4.91
CA LEU A 310 -12.82 -15.03 6.36
C LEU A 310 -13.89 -14.13 6.99
N ALA A 311 -14.39 -14.55 8.15
CA ALA A 311 -15.32 -13.77 8.97
C ALA A 311 -14.91 -13.85 10.44
N LEU A 312 -14.99 -12.73 11.15
CA LEU A 312 -14.66 -12.65 12.58
C LEU A 312 -15.94 -12.43 13.39
N GLU A 313 -16.46 -13.49 14.01
CA GLU A 313 -17.73 -13.52 14.74
C GLU A 313 -17.53 -14.21 16.11
N GLY A 314 -16.74 -13.58 16.98
CA GLY A 314 -16.29 -14.17 18.25
C GLY A 314 -15.22 -15.27 18.10
N SER A 315 -15.26 -15.97 16.97
CA SER A 315 -14.24 -16.90 16.45
C SER A 315 -13.85 -16.47 15.03
N LEU A 316 -12.70 -16.95 14.53
CA LEU A 316 -12.35 -16.78 13.13
C LEU A 316 -12.95 -17.94 12.33
N LEU A 317 -13.83 -17.61 11.39
CA LEU A 317 -14.57 -18.53 10.55
C LEU A 317 -14.08 -18.42 9.11
N ALA A 318 -14.09 -19.55 8.41
CA ALA A 318 -14.07 -19.60 6.95
C ALA A 318 -15.49 -19.89 6.47
N ARG A 319 -16.10 -18.92 5.76
CA ARG A 319 -17.47 -18.98 5.28
C ARG A 319 -17.52 -19.27 3.79
N GLY A 320 -18.00 -20.44 3.43
CA GLY A 320 -18.06 -20.94 2.06
C GLY A 320 -19.40 -20.69 1.37
N HIS A 321 -19.34 -20.28 0.11
CA HIS A 321 -20.45 -19.92 -0.77
C HIS A 321 -20.39 -20.68 -2.11
N GLY A 322 -21.55 -21.03 -2.67
CA GLY A 322 -21.67 -21.75 -3.94
C GLY A 322 -21.45 -23.27 -3.84
N PRO A 323 -21.52 -24.01 -4.97
CA PRO A 323 -21.48 -25.47 -5.01
C PRO A 323 -20.25 -26.10 -4.33
N ARG A 324 -19.08 -25.44 -4.39
CA ARG A 324 -17.83 -25.87 -3.76
C ARG A 324 -17.52 -25.13 -2.46
N GLY A 325 -18.43 -24.29 -1.97
CA GLY A 325 -18.21 -23.42 -0.81
C GLY A 325 -17.72 -24.17 0.43
N GLY A 326 -18.32 -25.33 0.75
CA GLY A 326 -17.89 -26.13 1.90
C GLY A 326 -16.45 -26.65 1.80
N ARG A 327 -16.00 -27.03 0.60
CA ARG A 327 -14.60 -27.46 0.38
C ARG A 327 -13.66 -26.27 0.50
N LEU A 328 -13.99 -25.14 -0.14
CA LEU A 328 -13.17 -23.92 -0.05
C LEU A 328 -13.09 -23.37 1.38
N ALA A 329 -14.15 -23.48 2.17
CA ALA A 329 -14.16 -23.11 3.57
C ALA A 329 -13.23 -24.01 4.41
N ALA A 330 -13.24 -25.31 4.15
CA ALA A 330 -12.32 -26.25 4.80
C ALA A 330 -10.86 -25.96 4.43
N ASP A 331 -10.57 -25.72 3.15
CA ASP A 331 -9.23 -25.34 2.65
C ASP A 331 -8.75 -24.04 3.31
N LEU A 332 -9.59 -23.00 3.33
CA LEU A 332 -9.26 -21.70 3.94
C LEU A 332 -9.00 -21.83 5.44
N ALA A 333 -9.84 -22.59 6.15
CA ALA A 333 -9.64 -22.86 7.57
C ALA A 333 -8.36 -23.66 7.84
N ALA A 334 -7.96 -24.56 6.93
CA ALA A 334 -6.70 -25.28 7.01
C ALA A 334 -5.49 -24.35 6.83
N HIS A 335 -5.56 -23.37 5.92
CA HIS A 335 -4.51 -22.35 5.79
C HIS A 335 -4.35 -21.51 7.05
N VAL A 336 -5.45 -21.10 7.68
CA VAL A 336 -5.41 -20.35 8.95
C VAL A 336 -4.74 -21.17 10.05
N ARG A 337 -5.06 -22.46 10.17
CA ARG A 337 -4.41 -23.35 11.15
C ARG A 337 -2.93 -23.55 10.84
N ALA A 338 -2.57 -23.79 9.58
CA ALA A 338 -1.18 -23.94 9.17
C ALA A 338 -0.36 -22.67 9.45
N TRP A 339 -0.94 -21.49 9.26
CA TRP A 339 -0.33 -20.21 9.63
C TRP A 339 -0.13 -20.08 11.15
N ASP A 340 -1.12 -20.48 11.96
CA ASP A 340 -1.00 -20.51 13.42
C ASP A 340 0.10 -21.48 13.88
N ASP A 341 0.13 -22.69 13.31
CA ASP A 341 1.12 -23.74 13.59
C ASP A 341 2.54 -23.33 13.17
N ALA A 342 2.67 -22.51 12.11
CA ALA A 342 3.94 -21.94 11.65
C ALA A 342 4.45 -20.79 12.54
N GLY A 343 3.77 -20.48 13.65
CA GLY A 343 4.16 -19.39 14.55
C GLY A 343 3.70 -18.01 14.09
N ARG A 344 2.72 -17.95 13.18
CA ARG A 344 2.11 -16.71 12.66
C ARG A 344 3.08 -15.74 12.01
N PRO A 345 3.87 -16.18 11.01
CA PRO A 345 4.74 -15.25 10.27
C PRO A 345 3.91 -14.08 9.73
N GLY A 346 4.44 -12.87 9.89
CA GLY A 346 3.74 -11.63 9.57
C GLY A 346 4.67 -10.58 8.97
N ILE A 347 4.10 -9.43 8.61
CA ILE A 347 4.82 -8.34 7.94
C ILE A 347 5.96 -7.78 8.81
N GLY A 348 5.81 -7.77 10.13
CA GLY A 348 6.83 -7.25 11.05
C GLY A 348 8.16 -8.01 11.01
N ASP A 349 8.11 -9.31 10.71
CA ASP A 349 9.28 -10.19 10.64
C ASP A 349 9.74 -10.44 9.19
N LEU A 350 9.00 -9.88 8.21
CA LEU A 350 9.25 -10.07 6.80
C LEU A 350 10.55 -9.37 6.39
N ARG A 351 11.39 -10.11 5.68
CA ARG A 351 12.55 -9.60 4.93
C ARG A 351 12.35 -9.88 3.45
N ILE A 352 12.74 -8.91 2.65
CA ILE A 352 12.59 -8.92 1.19
C ILE A 352 13.95 -8.64 0.59
N GLU A 353 14.37 -9.52 -0.31
CA GLU A 353 15.45 -9.24 -1.25
C GLU A 353 14.87 -9.10 -2.65
N ALA A 354 15.38 -8.17 -3.46
CA ALA A 354 15.00 -8.00 -4.85
C ALA A 354 16.23 -8.09 -5.76
N HIS A 355 16.23 -9.12 -6.60
CA HIS A 355 17.31 -9.46 -7.52
C HIS A 355 16.87 -9.15 -8.95
N HIS A 356 17.74 -8.56 -9.78
CA HIS A 356 17.43 -8.32 -11.21
C HIS A 356 17.77 -9.53 -12.08
N GLU A 357 18.51 -10.49 -11.53
CA GLU A 357 18.82 -11.77 -12.17
C GLU A 357 17.98 -12.87 -11.50
N PRO A 358 17.56 -13.91 -12.25
CA PRO A 358 16.80 -15.01 -11.69
C PRO A 358 17.59 -15.72 -10.57
N VAL A 359 16.93 -16.01 -9.45
CA VAL A 359 17.54 -16.75 -8.33
C VAL A 359 16.91 -18.12 -8.18
N SER A 360 17.74 -19.17 -8.27
CA SER A 360 17.30 -20.57 -8.11
C SER A 360 17.51 -21.09 -6.70
N GLY A 361 16.58 -21.91 -6.19
CA GLY A 361 16.76 -22.65 -4.93
C GLY A 361 16.41 -21.87 -3.66
N ALA A 362 15.94 -20.64 -3.78
CA ALA A 362 15.37 -19.90 -2.65
C ALA A 362 14.00 -20.48 -2.26
N PRO A 363 13.67 -20.57 -0.96
CA PRO A 363 12.49 -21.27 -0.47
C PRO A 363 11.17 -20.57 -0.83
N MET A 364 11.20 -19.24 -0.99
CA MET A 364 10.00 -18.44 -1.26
C MET A 364 10.35 -17.30 -2.20
N THR A 365 9.91 -17.43 -3.46
CA THR A 365 10.16 -16.43 -4.49
C THR A 365 8.86 -15.89 -5.09
N ILE A 366 8.90 -14.63 -5.51
CA ILE A 366 7.88 -14.04 -6.37
C ILE A 366 8.58 -13.52 -7.62
N GLU A 367 8.30 -14.14 -8.75
CA GLU A 367 8.78 -13.68 -10.05
C GLU A 367 7.98 -12.45 -10.50
N LYS A 368 8.70 -11.39 -10.87
CA LYS A 368 8.16 -10.18 -11.49
C LYS A 368 8.75 -10.02 -12.89
N ARG A 369 8.52 -8.86 -13.53
CA ARG A 369 9.01 -8.60 -14.90
C ARG A 369 10.50 -8.27 -14.93
N HIS A 370 10.97 -7.57 -13.92
CA HIS A 370 12.30 -7.01 -13.78
C HIS A 370 13.04 -7.59 -12.58
N THR A 371 12.31 -8.03 -11.56
CA THR A 371 12.91 -8.58 -10.34
C THR A 371 12.39 -9.97 -9.99
N THR A 372 13.25 -10.77 -9.36
CA THR A 372 12.85 -11.92 -8.55
C THR A 372 12.92 -11.48 -7.10
N LEU A 373 11.78 -11.49 -6.40
CA LEU A 373 11.73 -11.20 -4.97
C LEU A 373 11.99 -12.49 -4.19
N ILE A 374 12.87 -12.45 -3.20
CA ILE A 374 13.06 -13.52 -2.22
C ILE A 374 12.50 -13.05 -0.89
N LEU A 375 11.69 -13.90 -0.26
CA LEU A 375 11.02 -13.59 1.00
C LEU A 375 11.49 -14.54 2.09
N SER A 376 11.72 -13.99 3.28
CA SER A 376 12.03 -14.76 4.48
C SER A 376 11.43 -14.10 5.71
N PHE A 377 11.23 -14.87 6.77
CA PHE A 377 10.74 -14.38 8.06
C PHE A 377 11.83 -14.58 9.11
N GLY A 378 12.14 -13.53 9.86
CA GLY A 378 13.25 -13.46 10.81
C GLY A 378 12.86 -13.68 12.27
#